data_AF-A0A433VM26-F1
#
_entry.id   AF-A0A433VM26-F1
#
_cell.length_a   1.000
_cell.length_b   1.000
_cell.length_c   1.000
_cell.angle_alpha   90.00
_cell.angle_beta   90.00
_cell.angle_gamma   90.00
#
_symmetry.space_group_name_H-M   'P 1'
#
loop_
_entity.id
_entity.type
_entity.pdbx_description
1 polymer ?
#
loop_
_entity_poly.entity_id
_entity_poly.type
_entity_poly.pdbx_seq_one_letter_code
_entity_poly.pdbx_strand_id
1 'polypeptide(L)' 'MTLFGVVFDKLRKINVLLTGDYNNIAIKAYQERLPVLCVGNLNKVDDVLMLNNLLPFELDNI' A
#
# COMPACT_ATOMS: atom_id res chain seq x y z
N MET A 1 7.77 1.95 -0.52
CA MET A 1 7.42 0.50 -0.59
C MET A 1 6.55 0.26 -1.81
N THR A 2 6.58 -0.95 -2.37
CA THR A 2 5.66 -1.37 -3.42
C THR A 2 4.62 -2.31 -2.84
N LEU A 3 3.35 -1.95 -3.02
CA LEU A 3 2.19 -2.81 -2.76
C LEU A 3 1.71 -3.42 -4.09
N PHE A 4 1.04 -4.55 -3.99
CA PHE A 4 0.26 -5.10 -5.10
C PHE A 4 -1.21 -5.05 -4.71
N GLY A 5 -2.00 -4.33 -5.51
CA GLY A 5 -3.44 -4.15 -5.27
C GLY A 5 -4.22 -4.20 -6.57
N VAL A 6 -5.52 -4.44 -6.48
CA VAL A 6 -6.41 -4.43 -7.64
C VAL A 6 -6.82 -2.99 -7.93
N VAL A 7 -6.47 -2.50 -9.13
CA VAL A 7 -6.81 -1.16 -9.61
C VAL A 7 -7.33 -1.31 -11.04
N PHE A 8 -8.55 -0.82 -11.29
CA PHE A 8 -9.28 -1.02 -12.56
C PHE A 8 -9.29 -2.51 -12.97
N ASP A 9 -9.73 -3.36 -12.03
CA ASP A 9 -9.88 -4.82 -12.18
C ASP A 9 -8.60 -5.57 -12.57
N LYS A 10 -7.43 -4.96 -12.33
CA LYS A 10 -6.13 -5.55 -12.65
C LYS A 10 -5.20 -5.46 -11.44
N LEU A 11 -4.47 -6.54 -11.17
CA LEU A 11 -3.39 -6.52 -10.19
C LEU A 11 -2.28 -5.59 -10.68
N ARG A 12 -1.99 -4.55 -9.92
CA ARG A 12 -1.02 -3.51 -10.30
C ARG A 12 -0.04 -3.24 -9.16
N LYS A 13 1.18 -2.87 -9.55
CA LYS A 13 2.16 -2.29 -8.62
C LYS A 13 1.71 -0.89 -8.23
N ILE A 14 1.70 -0.62 -6.94
CA ILE A 14 1.36 0.68 -6.37
C ILE A 14 2.52 1.08 -5.46
N ASN A 15 3.13 2.22 -5.71
CA ASN A 15 4.16 2.77 -4.86
C ASN A 15 3.51 3.61 -3.76
N VAL A 16 4.03 3.46 -2.55
CA VAL A 16 3.58 4.20 -1.38
C VAL A 16 4.81 4.68 -0.60
N LEU A 17 4.76 5.92 -0.14
CA LEU A 17 5.69 6.42 0.85
C LEU A 17 5.12 6.12 2.23
N LEU A 18 5.83 5.29 3.00
CA LEU A 18 5.47 5.02 4.39
C LEU A 18 6.19 6.02 5.29
N THR A 19 5.47 6.58 6.25
CA THR A 19 6.02 7.51 7.24
C THR A 19 5.84 6.94 8.64
N GLY A 20 6.79 7.24 9.54
CA GLY A 20 6.73 6.84 10.94
C GLY A 20 6.51 5.34 11.16
N ASP A 21 5.50 5.01 11.95
CA ASP A 21 5.22 3.66 12.46
C ASP A 21 4.70 2.68 11.40
N TYR A 22 4.31 3.17 10.21
CA TYR A 22 3.84 2.30 9.12
C TYR A 22 4.90 1.36 8.58
N ASN A 23 6.19 1.65 8.80
CA ASN A 23 7.27 0.73 8.45
C ASN A 23 7.18 -0.60 9.21
N ASN A 24 6.81 -0.57 10.50
CA ASN A 24 6.70 -1.78 11.31
C ASN A 24 5.54 -2.66 10.83
N ILE A 25 4.41 -2.04 10.50
CA ILE A 25 3.23 -2.72 9.94
C ILE A 25 3.58 -3.36 8.60
N ALA A 26 4.27 -2.63 7.73
CA ALA A 26 4.71 -3.11 6.42
C ALA A 26 5.66 -4.32 6.52
N ILE A 27 6.64 -4.27 7.42
CA ILE A 27 7.58 -5.37 7.66
C ILE A 27 6.81 -6.59 8.17
N LYS A 28 5.92 -6.41 9.15
CA LYS A 28 5.11 -7.49 9.71
C LYS A 28 4.20 -8.13 8.65
N ALA A 29 3.49 -7.31 7.88
CA ALA A 29 2.64 -7.77 6.78
C ALA A 29 3.43 -8.62 5.77
N TYR A 30 4.64 -8.18 5.41
CA TYR A 30 5.50 -8.90 4.49
C TYR A 30 6.00 -10.24 5.06
N GLN A 31 6.47 -10.24 6.32
CA GLN A 31 6.99 -11.43 6.99
C GLN A 31 5.92 -12.49 7.22
N GLU A 32 4.74 -12.06 7.68
CA GLU A 32 3.61 -12.95 8.01
C GLU A 32 2.69 -13.22 6.81
N ARG A 33 2.99 -12.63 5.64
CA ARG A 33 2.18 -12.72 4.42
C ARG A 33 0.73 -12.25 4.63
N LEU A 34 0.54 -11.26 5.48
CA LEU A 34 -0.76 -10.69 5.80
C LEU A 34 -1.13 -9.59 4.79
N PRO A 35 -2.43 -9.49 4.42
CA PRO A 35 -2.92 -8.35 3.67
C PRO A 35 -2.85 -7.06 4.50
N VAL A 36 -2.88 -5.92 3.80
CA VAL A 36 -2.92 -4.59 4.43
C VAL A 36 -4.10 -3.81 3.90
N LEU A 37 -4.81 -3.14 4.81
CA LEU A 37 -5.80 -2.13 4.47
C LEU A 37 -5.08 -0.80 4.34
N CYS A 38 -5.24 -0.15 3.19
CA CYS A 38 -4.69 1.18 2.98
C CYS A 38 -5.62 2.06 2.16
N VAL A 39 -5.69 3.34 2.52
CA VAL A 39 -6.52 4.33 1.83
C VAL A 39 -5.68 5.57 1.53
N GLY A 40 -5.94 6.20 0.37
CA GLY A 40 -5.25 7.40 -0.04
C GLY A 40 -5.64 7.83 -1.45
N ASN A 41 -4.97 8.88 -1.93
CA ASN A 41 -5.14 9.41 -3.28
C ASN A 41 -4.24 8.65 -4.25
N LEU A 42 -4.86 7.83 -5.10
CA LEU A 42 -4.14 7.09 -6.14
C LEU A 42 -3.93 7.99 -7.36
N ASN A 43 -2.68 8.43 -7.56
CA ASN A 43 -2.29 9.27 -8.69
C ASN A 43 -1.35 8.49 -9.62
N LYS A 44 -1.36 8.83 -10.91
CA LYS A 44 -0.38 8.31 -11.87
C LYS A 44 0.69 9.37 -12.10
N VAL A 45 1.93 9.07 -11.78
CA VAL A 45 3.10 9.96 -11.95
C VAL A 45 4.12 9.21 -12.81
N ASP A 46 4.42 9.71 -14.01
CA ASP A 46 5.40 9.10 -14.94
C ASP A 46 5.19 7.58 -15.13
N ASP A 47 3.95 7.18 -15.41
CA ASP A 47 3.52 5.78 -15.55
C ASP A 47 3.55 4.89 -14.29
N VAL A 48 3.89 5.47 -13.13
CA VAL A 48 3.84 4.79 -11.83
C VAL A 48 2.57 5.17 -11.08
N LEU A 49 1.86 4.17 -10.54
CA LEU A 49 0.77 4.40 -9.59
C LEU A 49 1.36 4.75 -8.23
N MET A 50 1.08 5.94 -7.73
CA MET A 50 1.50 6.45 -6.42
C MET A 50 0.28 6.65 -5.53
N LEU A 51 0.27 5.98 -4.37
CA LEU A 51 -0.71 6.21 -3.32
C LEU A 51 -0.18 7.28 -2.36
N ASN A 52 -0.79 8.47 -2.42
CA ASN A 52 -0.42 9.63 -1.62
C ASN A 52 -1.45 9.87 -0.51
N ASN A 53 -1.10 10.70 0.49
CA ASN A 53 -1.99 11.00 1.63
C ASN A 53 -2.52 9.72 2.30
N LEU A 54 -1.60 8.80 2.56
CA LEU A 54 -1.87 7.45 3.06
C LEU A 54 -2.45 7.50 4.47
N LEU A 55 -3.75 7.24 4.64
CA LEU A 55 -4.41 7.06 5.94
C LEU A 55 -5.76 6.31 5.78
N PRO A 56 -6.02 5.21 6.52
CA PRO A 56 -5.11 4.46 7.40
C PRO A 56 -4.17 3.50 6.62
N PHE A 57 -3.13 2.98 7.27
CA PHE A 57 -2.30 1.85 6.82
C PHE A 57 -2.15 0.85 7.96
N GLU A 58 -2.79 -0.30 7.83
CA GLU A 58 -2.94 -1.28 8.91
C GLU A 58 -3.00 -2.72 8.37
N LEU A 59 -2.77 -3.71 9.25
CA LEU A 59 -2.96 -5.10 8.89
C LEU A 59 -4.44 -5.36 8.67
N ASP A 60 -4.75 -6.09 7.60
CA ASP A 60 -6.11 -6.50 7.31
C ASP A 60 -6.37 -7.87 7.95
N ASN A 61 -7.42 -7.97 8.76
CA ASN A 61 -7.72 -9.14 9.60
C ASN A 61 -8.72 -10.11 8.93
N ILE A 62 -8.77 -10.14 7.59
CA ILE A 62 -9.68 -11.02 6.83
C ILE A 62 -9.36 -12.50 7.10
#